data_AF-A0A7C3JXA1-F1
#
_entry.id   AF-A0A7C3JXA1-F1
#
_cell.length_a   1.000
_cell.length_b   1.000
_cell.length_c   1.000
_cell.angle_alpha   90.00
_cell.angle_beta   90.00
_cell.angle_gamma   90.00
#
_symmetry.space_group_name_H-M   'P 1'
#
loop_
_entity.id
_entity.type
_entity.pdbx_description
1 polymer ?
#
loop_
_entity_poly.entity_id
_entity_poly.type
_entity_poly.pdbx_seq_one_letter_code
_entity_poly.pdbx_strand_id
1 'polypeptide(L)' 'MLTREENEMLTRVGRGTPAGEMLRRYWMPVACAGELTDEKPIKAFRLLGENL' A
#
# COMPACT_ATOMS: atom_id res chain seq x y z
N MET A 1 4.50 2.54 -25.87
CA MET A 1 5.10 2.25 -24.54
C MET A 1 5.08 3.56 -23.76
N LEU A 2 4.79 3.53 -22.45
CA LEU A 2 4.79 4.75 -21.63
C LEU A 2 6.20 5.35 -21.54
N THR A 3 6.27 6.68 -21.43
CA THR A 3 7.49 7.41 -21.08
C THR A 3 7.98 7.04 -19.68
N ARG A 4 9.20 7.42 -19.34
CA ARG A 4 9.74 7.20 -17.99
C ARG A 4 8.93 7.98 -16.96
N GLU A 5 8.59 9.22 -17.29
CA GLU A 5 7.89 10.17 -16.44
C GLU A 5 6.47 9.68 -16.14
N GLU A 6 5.76 9.17 -17.15
CA GLU A 6 4.44 8.56 -16.98
C GLU A 6 4.50 7.32 -16.09
N ASN A 7 5.50 6.45 -16.30
CA ASN A 7 5.69 5.28 -15.44
C ASN A 7 5.95 5.69 -13.99
N GLU A 8 6.80 6.67 -13.74
CA GLU A 8 7.11 7.14 -12.39
C GLU A 8 5.88 7.73 -11.69
N MET A 9 5.09 8.54 -12.41
CA MET A 9 3.84 9.11 -11.90
C MET A 9 2.81 8.03 -11.52
N LEU A 10 2.66 6.99 -12.36
CA LEU A 10 1.60 5.97 -12.20
C LEU A 10 1.96 4.84 -11.22
N THR A 11 3.25 4.54 -11.04
CA THR A 11 3.68 3.32 -10.31
C THR A 11 4.34 3.58 -8.96
N ARG A 12 4.82 4.79 -8.69
CA ARG A 12 5.37 5.13 -7.37
C ARG A 12 4.20 5.39 -6.42
N VAL A 13 4.19 4.66 -5.30
CA VAL A 13 3.08 4.65 -4.33
C VAL A 13 3.47 5.13 -2.93
N GLY A 14 4.72 5.55 -2.75
CA GLY A 14 5.21 6.10 -1.49
C GLY A 14 4.51 7.40 -1.10
N ARG A 15 4.69 7.85 0.15
CA ARG A 15 4.14 9.13 0.64
C ARG A 15 4.49 10.29 -0.30
N GLY A 16 3.50 11.11 -0.66
CA GLY A 16 3.68 12.28 -1.52
C GLY A 16 3.76 11.99 -3.03
N THR A 17 3.63 10.74 -3.45
CA THR A 17 3.57 10.38 -4.89
C THR A 17 2.13 10.48 -5.41
N PRO A 18 1.90 10.89 -6.67
CA PRO A 18 0.54 11.04 -7.21
C PRO A 18 -0.31 9.77 -7.08
N ALA A 19 0.23 8.61 -7.48
CA ALA A 19 -0.49 7.34 -7.34
C ALA A 19 -0.65 6.91 -5.87
N GLY A 20 0.35 7.14 -5.01
CA GLY A 20 0.23 6.89 -3.57
C GLY A 20 -0.89 7.69 -2.91
N GLU A 21 -0.97 9.00 -3.18
CA GLU A 21 -2.02 9.88 -2.64
C GLU A 21 -3.42 9.56 -3.20
N MET A 22 -3.49 9.05 -4.43
CA MET A 22 -4.74 8.53 -4.98
C MET A 22 -5.19 7.28 -4.21
N LEU A 23 -4.28 6.31 -4.05
CA LEU A 23 -4.59 5.01 -3.44
C LEU A 23 -4.99 5.12 -1.96
N ARG A 24 -4.45 6.09 -1.21
CA ARG A 24 -4.84 6.37 0.20
C ARG A 24 -6.30 6.77 0.41
N ARG A 25 -7.01 7.10 -0.67
CA ARG A 25 -8.43 7.46 -0.62
C ARG A 25 -9.35 6.23 -0.66
N TYR A 26 -8.78 5.03 -0.73
CA TYR A 26 -9.51 3.77 -0.85
C TYR A 26 -9.16 2.81 0.30
N TRP A 27 -10.11 1.94 0.63
CA TRP A 27 -9.88 0.83 1.55
C TRP A 27 -8.98 -0.22 0.92
N MET A 28 -8.04 -0.75 1.72
CA MET A 28 -7.11 -1.78 1.29
C MET A 28 -7.25 -3.01 2.17
N PRO A 29 -7.50 -4.20 1.61
CA PRO A 29 -7.37 -5.44 2.36
C PRO A 29 -5.89 -5.69 2.66
N VAL A 30 -5.52 -5.86 3.93
CA VAL A 30 -4.12 -6.02 4.38
C VAL A 30 -3.82 -7.38 5.00
N ALA A 31 -4.86 -8.11 5.42
CA ALA A 31 -4.75 -9.44 6.00
C ALA A 31 -6.07 -10.21 5.82
N CYS A 32 -5.99 -11.54 5.86
CA CYS A 32 -7.17 -12.40 5.99
C CYS A 32 -7.58 -12.48 7.46
N ALA A 33 -8.88 -12.61 7.73
CA ALA A 33 -9.40 -12.67 9.10
C ALA A 33 -8.76 -13.78 9.95
N GLY A 34 -8.48 -14.95 9.36
CA GLY A 34 -7.83 -16.07 10.07
C GLY A 34 -6.34 -15.88 10.39
N GLU A 35 -5.70 -14.82 9.88
CA GLU A 35 -4.30 -14.51 10.22
C GLU A 35 -4.17 -13.73 11.54
N LEU A 36 -5.28 -13.15 12.03
CA LEU A 36 -5.35 -12.42 13.28
C LEU A 36 -6.12 -13.28 14.28
N THR A 37 -5.38 -13.95 15.17
CA THR A 37 -5.96 -14.79 16.24
C THR A 37 -5.76 -14.13 17.59
N ASP A 38 -6.42 -14.64 18.63
CA ASP A 38 -6.24 -14.12 19.99
C ASP A 38 -4.79 -14.27 20.48
N GLU A 39 -4.07 -15.31 20.04
CA GLU A 39 -2.65 -15.51 20.35
C GLU A 39 -1.72 -14.65 19.48
N LYS A 40 -2.18 -14.23 18.30
CA LYS A 40 -1.42 -13.41 17.34
C LYS A 40 -2.30 -12.28 16.79
N PRO A 41 -2.63 -11.28 17.63
CA PRO A 41 -3.57 -10.22 17.25
C PRO A 41 -2.95 -9.12 16.39
N ILE A 42 -1.62 -9.09 16.28
CA ILE A 42 -0.86 -8.06 15.58
C ILE A 42 -0.02 -8.69 14.47
N LYS A 43 -0.08 -8.11 13.28
CA LYS A 43 0.72 -8.50 12.12
C LYS A 43 1.38 -7.25 11.53
N ALA A 44 2.70 -7.25 11.45
CA ALA A 44 3.44 -6.21 10.75
C ALA A 44 3.35 -6.43 9.23
N PHE A 45 3.21 -5.35 8.46
CA PHE A 45 3.17 -5.43 7.00
C PHE A 45 3.65 -4.13 6.36
N ARG A 46 3.96 -4.18 5.05
CA ARG A 46 4.27 -2.98 4.26
C ARG A 46 3.10 -2.63 3.36
N LEU A 47 2.57 -1.43 3.52
CA LEU A 47 1.49 -0.89 2.69
C LEU A 47 1.91 0.45 2.09
N LEU A 48 1.75 0.61 0.78
CA LEU A 48 2.10 1.86 0.06
C LEU A 48 3.52 2.37 0.37
N GLY A 49 4.49 1.46 0.53
CA GLY A 49 5.88 1.79 0.82
C GLY A 49 6.20 2.12 2.29
N GLU A 50 5.23 2.02 3.20
CA GLU A 50 5.39 2.27 4.63
C GLU A 50 5.30 0.96 5.42
N ASN A 51 6.14 0.78 6.44
CA ASN A 51 6.03 -0.34 7.36
C ASN A 51 5.04 0.04 8.46
N LEU A 52 3.99 -0.77 8.64
CA LEU A 52 2.92 -0.63 9.61
C LEU A 52 2.94 -1.80 10.61
#